data_AF-A0AAW2WMP6-F1
#
_entry.id   AF-A0AAW2WMP6-F1
#
_cell.length_a   1.000
_cell.length_b   1.000
_cell.length_c   1.000
_cell.angle_alpha   90.00
_cell.angle_beta   90.00
_cell.angle_gamma   90.00
#
_symmetry.space_group_name_H-M   'P 1'
#
loop_
_entity.id
_entity.type
_entity.pdbx_description
1 polymer ?
#
loop_
_entity_poly.entity_id
_entity_poly.type
_entity_poly.pdbx_seq_one_letter_code
_entity_poly.pdbx_strand_id
1 'polypeptide(L)'
;MLVLQHSKRVYEILRSCLVELLRTGILSDSEFQDGDFPSFTSLREQLNSTVILEAATRLNLCKQLLAAAEACEGLSGRSLRKLPFLTHAALANPFGCEPGKFLHKMIETSRRECSEIPD
;
A
#
# COMPACT_ATOMS: atom_id res chain seq x y z
N MET A 1 7.70 -7.72 18.31
CA MET A 1 8.61 -6.63 17.89
C MET A 1 9.10 -6.79 16.44
N LEU A 2 9.53 -7.99 16.01
CA LEU A 2 10.02 -8.25 14.64
C LEU A 2 8.97 -8.01 13.54
N VAL A 3 7.73 -8.49 13.73
CA VAL A 3 6.60 -8.28 12.79
C VAL A 3 6.31 -6.80 12.56
N LEU A 4 6.40 -5.99 13.62
CA LEU A 4 6.18 -4.55 13.56
C LEU A 4 7.29 -3.85 12.77
N GLN A 5 8.55 -4.30 12.90
CA GLN A 5 9.69 -3.78 12.14
C GLN A 5 9.65 -4.20 10.67
N HIS A 6 9.18 -5.42 10.38
CA HIS A 6 8.92 -5.87 9.02
C HIS A 6 7.86 -4.99 8.35
N SER A 7 6.70 -4.88 8.98
CA SER A 7 5.57 -4.09 8.47
C SER A 7 5.93 -2.62 8.26
N LYS A 8 6.73 -2.02 9.16
CA LYS A 8 7.26 -0.67 8.98
C LYS A 8 8.07 -0.51 7.69
N ARG A 9 9.04 -1.42 7.46
CA ARG A 9 9.89 -1.34 6.25
C ARG A 9 9.10 -1.58 4.98
N VAL A 10 8.23 -2.58 4.97
CA VAL A 10 7.36 -2.86 3.83
C VAL A 10 6.47 -1.67 3.54
N TYR A 11 5.85 -1.08 4.56
CA TYR A 11 5.01 0.10 4.41
C TYR A 11 5.75 1.24 3.71
N GLU A 12 6.99 1.56 4.12
CA GLU A 12 7.75 2.64 3.47
C GLU A 12 8.10 2.32 2.00
N ILE A 13 8.38 1.05 1.67
CA ILE A 13 8.59 0.61 0.29
C ILE A 13 7.31 0.79 -0.53
N LEU A 14 6.17 0.31 -0.03
CA LEU A 14 4.89 0.40 -0.74
C LEU A 14 4.43 1.85 -0.84
N ARG A 15 4.65 2.66 0.20
CA ARG A 15 4.38 4.10 0.23
C ARG A 15 5.14 4.83 -0.87
N SER A 16 6.47 4.68 -0.92
CA SER A 16 7.28 5.34 -1.96
C SER A 16 6.89 4.89 -3.37
N CYS A 17 6.57 3.62 -3.55
CA CYS A 17 6.06 3.12 -4.82
C CYS A 17 4.72 3.75 -5.20
N LEU A 18 3.77 3.81 -4.28
CA LEU A 18 2.44 4.41 -4.53
C LEU A 18 2.55 5.90 -4.89
N VAL A 19 3.39 6.64 -4.15
CA VAL A 19 3.67 8.06 -4.43
C VAL A 19 4.27 8.24 -5.82
N GLU A 20 5.20 7.36 -6.24
CA GLU A 20 5.79 7.42 -7.57
C GLU A 20 4.77 7.09 -8.68
N LEU A 21 3.87 6.11 -8.44
CA LEU A 21 2.79 5.77 -9.38
C LEU A 21 1.78 6.91 -9.55
N LEU A 22 1.52 7.67 -8.49
CA LEU A 22 0.71 8.88 -8.52
C LEU A 22 1.43 10.01 -9.27
N ARG A 23 2.71 10.26 -8.94
CA ARG A 23 3.55 11.30 -9.55
C ARG A 23 3.70 11.12 -11.07
N THR A 24 3.76 9.87 -11.53
CA THR A 24 3.85 9.51 -12.95
C THR A 24 2.51 9.47 -13.68
N GLY A 25 1.39 9.63 -12.97
CA GLY A 25 0.05 9.59 -13.54
C GLY A 25 -0.43 8.18 -13.95
N ILE A 26 0.26 7.11 -13.51
CA ILE A 26 -0.19 5.73 -13.72
C ILE A 26 -1.48 5.48 -12.93
N LEU A 27 -1.50 5.98 -11.69
CA LEU A 27 -2.72 6.07 -10.88
C LEU A 27 -3.33 7.46 -11.03
N SER A 28 -4.65 7.51 -11.13
CA SER A 28 -5.38 8.78 -11.14
C SER A 28 -6.03 8.98 -9.78
N ASP A 29 -5.71 10.10 -9.15
CA ASP A 29 -6.33 10.48 -7.90
C ASP A 29 -6.88 11.89 -8.02
N SER A 30 -8.20 11.99 -8.15
CA SER A 30 -8.90 13.27 -8.17
C SER A 30 -8.94 13.94 -6.80
N GLU A 31 -8.67 13.20 -5.72
CA GLU A 31 -8.79 13.67 -4.33
C GLU A 31 -7.43 13.98 -3.68
N PHE A 32 -6.30 13.56 -4.28
CA PHE A 32 -4.95 13.79 -3.77
C PHE A 32 -4.09 14.56 -4.76
N GLN A 33 -4.13 15.89 -4.64
CA GLN A 33 -3.32 16.77 -5.49
C GLN A 33 -1.82 16.79 -5.13
N ASP A 34 -1.45 16.35 -3.91
CA ASP A 34 -0.06 16.43 -3.42
C ASP A 34 0.60 15.06 -3.13
N GLY A 35 -0.11 13.93 -3.31
CA GLY A 35 0.47 12.60 -3.10
C GLY A 35 1.06 12.35 -1.70
N ASP A 36 0.68 13.14 -0.68
CA ASP A 36 1.34 13.10 0.62
C ASP A 36 0.72 12.02 1.52
N PHE A 37 1.32 10.83 1.49
CA PHE A 37 1.03 9.75 2.45
C PHE A 37 1.90 9.94 3.70
N PRO A 38 1.37 9.75 4.92
CA PRO A 38 2.17 9.84 6.13
C PRO A 38 3.22 8.71 6.20
N SER A 39 4.35 8.99 6.84
CA SER A 39 5.33 7.95 7.24
C SER A 39 4.68 6.93 8.17
N PHE A 40 5.26 5.74 8.31
CA PHE A 40 4.71 4.72 9.22
C PHE A 40 4.58 5.23 10.66
N THR A 41 5.57 6.00 11.15
CA THR A 41 5.55 6.55 12.50
C THR A 41 4.40 7.54 12.66
N SER A 42 4.27 8.49 11.72
CA SER A 42 3.20 9.49 11.75
C SER A 42 1.81 8.85 11.62
N LEU A 43 1.66 7.82 10.80
CA LEU A 43 0.41 7.07 10.69
C LEU A 43 0.04 6.39 12.01
N ARG A 44 1.01 5.78 12.70
CA ARG A 44 0.79 5.13 14.00
C ARG A 44 0.35 6.14 15.07
N GLU A 45 0.96 7.32 15.10
CA GLU A 45 0.56 8.41 16.00
C GLU A 45 -0.86 8.90 15.71
N GLN A 46 -1.21 9.03 14.42
CA GLN A 46 -2.56 9.40 13.99
C GLN A 46 -3.61 8.33 14.33
N LEU A 47 -3.29 7.04 14.17
CA LEU A 47 -4.22 5.96 14.53
C LEU A 47 -4.47 5.86 16.04
N ASN A 48 -3.48 6.25 16.84
CA ASN A 48 -3.60 6.31 18.29
C ASN A 48 -4.35 7.57 18.78
N SER A 49 -4.50 8.56 17.92
CA SER A 49 -5.19 9.83 18.22
C SER A 49 -6.59 9.80 17.61
N THR A 50 -7.62 10.02 18.42
CA THR A 50 -9.03 10.07 17.94
C THR A 50 -9.28 11.34 17.13
N VAL A 51 -8.80 11.42 15.88
CA VAL A 51 -9.00 12.58 15.00
C VAL A 51 -10.07 12.32 13.94
N ILE A 52 -10.84 13.37 13.69
CA ILE A 52 -12.23 13.47 13.24
C ILE A 52 -12.43 13.26 11.72
N LEU A 53 -13.67 12.88 11.41
CA LEU A 53 -14.39 12.51 10.18
C LEU A 53 -14.02 13.17 8.83
N GLU A 54 -13.38 14.34 8.74
CA GLU A 54 -13.03 14.95 7.44
C GLU A 54 -11.81 14.31 6.75
N ALA A 55 -10.96 13.60 7.51
CA ALA A 55 -9.85 12.82 6.98
C ALA A 55 -10.22 11.37 6.62
N ALA A 56 -11.52 10.99 6.68
CA ALA A 56 -11.93 9.58 6.66
C ALA A 56 -11.47 8.81 5.40
N THR A 57 -11.62 9.39 4.20
CA THR A 57 -11.18 8.75 2.96
C THR A 57 -9.66 8.59 2.91
N ARG A 58 -8.92 9.63 3.29
CA ARG A 58 -7.44 9.58 3.34
C ARG A 58 -6.92 8.59 4.36
N LEU A 59 -7.53 8.58 5.54
CA LEU A 59 -7.20 7.62 6.59
C LEU A 59 -7.53 6.19 6.14
N ASN A 60 -8.63 5.98 5.40
CA ASN A 60 -8.96 4.68 4.82
C ASN A 60 -7.90 4.21 3.84
N LEU A 61 -7.40 5.09 2.96
CA LEU A 61 -6.34 4.75 2.02
C LEU A 61 -5.02 4.42 2.74
N CYS A 62 -4.67 5.18 3.78
CA CYS A 62 -3.50 4.88 4.61
C CYS A 62 -3.65 3.55 5.36
N LYS A 63 -4.86 3.21 5.83
CA LYS A 63 -5.17 1.91 6.43
C LYS A 63 -5.06 0.77 5.42
N GLN A 64 -5.50 0.98 4.17
CA GLN A 64 -5.34 0.00 3.10
C GLN A 64 -3.86 -0.23 2.76
N LEU A 65 -3.05 0.83 2.72
CA LEU A 65 -1.61 0.73 2.52
C LEU A 65 -0.93 -0.04 3.67
N LEU A 66 -1.34 0.21 4.90
CA LEU A 66 -0.88 -0.56 6.06
C LEU A 66 -1.29 -2.03 5.96
N ALA A 67 -2.54 -2.32 5.60
CA ALA A 67 -3.02 -3.68 5.41
C ALA A 67 -2.29 -4.41 4.27
N ALA A 68 -1.93 -3.71 3.19
CA ALA A 68 -1.09 -4.26 2.12
C ALA A 68 0.30 -4.62 2.64
N ALA A 69 0.90 -3.77 3.47
CA ALA A 69 2.20 -4.03 4.07
C ALA A 69 2.19 -5.24 5.01
N GLU A 70 1.14 -5.38 5.82
CA GLU A 70 0.93 -6.53 6.71
C GLU A 70 0.68 -7.81 5.91
N ALA A 71 -0.07 -7.75 4.80
CA ALA A 71 -0.30 -8.88 3.91
C ALA A 71 0.96 -9.39 3.19
N CYS A 72 2.07 -8.64 3.22
CA CYS A 72 3.36 -9.06 2.67
C CYS A 72 4.23 -9.82 3.69
N GLU A 73 3.73 -10.07 4.90
CA GLU A 73 4.45 -10.91 5.87
C GLU A 73 4.74 -12.30 5.28
N GLY A 74 5.98 -12.77 5.44
CA GLY A 74 6.46 -14.02 4.85
C GLY A 74 7.03 -13.91 3.43
N LEU A 75 6.83 -12.78 2.74
CA LEU A 75 7.43 -12.58 1.42
C LEU A 75 8.94 -12.36 1.49
N SER A 76 9.67 -13.00 0.57
CA SER A 76 11.08 -12.68 0.36
C SER A 76 11.25 -11.24 -0.15
N GLY A 77 12.42 -10.64 0.10
CA GLY A 77 12.75 -9.32 -0.48
C GLY A 77 12.77 -9.28 -2.01
N ARG A 78 12.81 -10.43 -2.70
CA ARG A 78 12.64 -10.54 -4.15
C ARG A 78 11.16 -10.45 -4.53
N SER A 79 10.30 -11.23 -3.88
CA SER A 79 8.85 -11.23 -4.11
C SER A 79 8.25 -9.84 -3.83
N LEU A 80 8.66 -9.21 -2.73
CA LEU A 80 8.19 -7.88 -2.35
C LEU A 80 8.49 -6.81 -3.43
N ARG A 81 9.68 -6.84 -4.05
CA ARG A 81 10.04 -5.88 -5.10
C ARG A 81 9.27 -6.09 -6.41
N LYS A 82 8.80 -7.31 -6.67
CA LYS A 82 7.96 -7.62 -7.84
C LYS A 82 6.50 -7.23 -7.62
N LEU A 83 6.05 -7.15 -6.38
CA LEU A 83 4.65 -6.99 -6.02
C LEU A 83 3.96 -5.79 -6.71
N PRO A 84 4.57 -4.59 -6.80
CA PRO A 84 3.91 -3.47 -7.50
C PRO A 84 3.66 -3.76 -8.98
N PHE A 85 4.62 -4.40 -9.65
CA PHE A 85 4.49 -4.80 -11.06
C PHE A 85 3.40 -5.87 -11.24
N LEU A 86 3.39 -6.89 -10.38
CA LEU A 86 2.37 -7.95 -10.43
C LEU A 86 0.96 -7.40 -10.15
N THR A 87 0.85 -6.48 -9.20
CA THR A 87 -0.41 -5.79 -8.89
C THR A 87 -0.91 -5.02 -10.10
N HIS A 88 -0.02 -4.23 -10.72
CA HIS A 88 -0.36 -3.44 -11.91
C HIS A 88 -0.79 -4.33 -13.08
N ALA A 89 -0.05 -5.41 -13.36
CA ALA A 89 -0.39 -6.38 -14.41
C ALA A 89 -1.71 -7.13 -14.15
N ALA A 90 -2.12 -7.27 -12.89
CA ALA A 90 -3.36 -7.93 -12.51
C ALA A 90 -4.59 -6.99 -12.58
N LEU A 91 -4.42 -5.71 -12.87
CA LEU A 91 -5.52 -4.76 -13.06
C LEU A 91 -6.10 -4.87 -14.47
N ALA A 92 -7.42 -4.85 -14.57
CA ALA A 92 -8.13 -4.88 -15.86
C ALA A 92 -7.93 -3.59 -16.68
N ASN A 93 -7.78 -2.43 -16.00
CA ASN A 93 -7.41 -1.16 -16.62
C ASN A 93 -6.14 -0.61 -15.94
N PRO A 94 -4.97 -0.67 -16.60
CA PRO A 94 -3.70 -0.27 -16.01
C PRO A 94 -3.48 1.26 -15.95
N PHE A 95 -4.30 2.06 -16.63
CA PHE A 95 -4.15 3.52 -16.68
C PHE A 95 -5.34 4.22 -16.01
N GLY A 96 -5.05 5.14 -15.11
CA GLY A 96 -6.06 5.89 -14.37
C GLY A 96 -6.83 5.07 -13.34
N CYS A 97 -6.19 4.02 -12.82
CA CYS A 97 -6.71 3.27 -11.69
C CYS A 97 -6.68 4.14 -10.43
N GLU A 98 -7.76 4.12 -9.66
CA GLU A 98 -7.82 4.79 -8.36
C GLU A 98 -6.90 4.08 -7.34
N PRO A 99 -6.18 4.82 -6.48
CA PRO A 99 -5.27 4.23 -5.50
C PRO A 99 -5.91 3.19 -4.58
N GLY A 100 -7.18 3.38 -4.19
CA GLY A 100 -7.88 2.42 -3.35
C GLY A 100 -8.08 1.06 -4.04
N LYS A 101 -8.40 1.07 -5.34
CA LYS A 101 -8.51 -0.15 -6.16
C LYS A 101 -7.14 -0.81 -6.33
N PHE A 102 -6.09 -0.01 -6.56
CA PHE A 102 -4.72 -0.51 -6.66
C PHE A 102 -4.28 -1.18 -5.35
N LEU A 103 -4.49 -0.55 -4.20
CA LEU A 103 -4.14 -1.10 -2.88
C LEU A 103 -4.96 -2.36 -2.54
N HIS A 104 -6.25 -2.37 -2.87
CA HIS A 104 -7.06 -3.57 -2.74
C HIS A 104 -6.48 -4.72 -3.57
N LYS A 105 -6.12 -4.45 -4.83
CA LYS A 105 -5.50 -5.45 -5.70
C LYS A 105 -4.13 -5.90 -5.20
N MET A 106 -3.37 -4.99 -4.59
CA MET A 106 -2.08 -5.30 -3.98
C MET A 106 -2.23 -6.28 -2.83
N ILE A 107 -3.22 -6.10 -1.96
CA ILE A 107 -3.51 -7.04 -0.86
C ILE A 107 -3.82 -8.44 -1.40
N GLU A 108 -4.66 -8.54 -2.44
CA GLU A 108 -4.95 -9.83 -3.09
C GLU A 108 -3.69 -10.48 -3.66
N THR A 109 -2.88 -9.69 -4.36
CA THR A 109 -1.65 -10.16 -5.01
C THR A 109 -0.63 -10.62 -3.98
N SER A 110 -0.46 -9.90 -2.87
CA SER A 110 0.45 -10.30 -1.78
C SER A 110 0.06 -11.63 -1.18
N ARG A 111 -1.24 -11.83 -0.87
CA ARG A 111 -1.75 -13.08 -0.29
C ARG A 111 -1.55 -14.27 -1.22
N ARG A 112 -1.73 -14.05 -2.52
CA ARG A 112 -1.48 -15.07 -3.55
C ARG A 112 0.00 -15.46 -3.58
N GLU A 113 0.90 -14.47 -3.65
CA GLU A 113 2.34 -14.72 -3.64
C GLU A 113 2.81 -15.41 -2.36
N CYS A 114 2.17 -15.17 -1.20
CA CYS A 114 2.45 -15.90 0.04
C CYS A 114 1.96 -17.36 -0.01
N SER A 115 0.85 -17.63 -0.70
CA SER A 115 0.25 -18.97 -0.78
C SER A 115 0.93 -19.88 -1.82
N GLU A 116 1.67 -19.29 -2.77
CA GLU A 116 2.42 -20.01 -3.80
C GLU A 116 3.85 -20.41 -3.34
N ILE A 117 4.24 -20.09 -2.09
CA ILE A 117 5.50 -20.55 -1.48
C ILE A 117 5.26 -21.98 -0.95
N PRO A 118 5.90 -23.03 -1.53
CA PRO A 118 5.83 -24.37 -0.96
C PRO A 118 6.58 -24.42 0.38
N ASP A 119 6.05 -25.17 1.35
CA ASP A 119 6.73 -25.53 2.61
C ASP A 119 8.13 -26.12 2.38
#